data_AF-A0A2U1KMX2-F1
#
_entry.id   AF-A0A2U1KMX2-F1
#
_cell.length_a   1.000
_cell.length_b   1.000
_cell.length_c   1.000
_cell.angle_alpha   90.00
_cell.angle_beta   90.00
_cell.angle_gamma   90.00
#
_symmetry.space_group_name_H-M   'P 1'
#
loop_
_entity.id
_entity.type
_entity.pdbx_description
1 polymer ?
#
loop_
_entity_poly.entity_id
_entity_poly.type
_entity_poly.pdbx_seq_one_letter_code
_entity_poly.pdbx_strand_id
1 'polypeptide(L)'
;MYYPKTCRCGLPTILKTSWKPRNPGRRFHCCPKPEPNCGIVDWYDPPMCERSVAIIPGLLNNMNRLQDSSRENLLKARRLKWITDADDDYVN
;
A
#
# COMPACT_ATOMS: atom_id res chain seq x y z
N MET A 1 -18.56 -11.24 -12.67
CA MET A 1 -17.83 -11.27 -13.96
C MET A 1 -17.30 -9.87 -14.25
N TYR A 2 -16.13 -9.74 -14.88
CA TYR A 2 -15.63 -8.44 -15.34
C TYR A 2 -16.44 -8.01 -16.57
N TYR A 3 -17.03 -6.81 -16.53
CA TYR A 3 -17.68 -6.20 -17.69
C TYR A 3 -16.97 -4.87 -18.00
N PRO A 4 -16.14 -4.81 -19.05
CA PRO A 4 -15.41 -3.59 -19.39
C PRO A 4 -16.36 -2.48 -19.81
N LYS A 5 -16.22 -1.29 -19.21
CA LYS A 5 -16.89 -0.06 -19.69
C LYS A 5 -16.15 0.50 -20.89
N THR A 6 -16.84 1.27 -21.73
CA THR A 6 -16.22 1.99 -22.85
C THR A 6 -15.63 3.32 -22.36
N CYS A 7 -14.35 3.55 -22.66
CA CYS A 7 -13.69 4.82 -22.38
C CYS A 7 -14.10 5.90 -23.37
N ARG A 8 -13.90 7.19 -23.02
CA ARG A 8 -14.16 8.34 -23.91
C ARG A 8 -13.35 8.30 -25.21
N CYS A 9 -12.23 7.58 -25.23
CA CYS A 9 -11.42 7.35 -26.43
C CYS A 9 -11.89 6.18 -27.31
N GLY A 10 -13.04 5.56 -27.01
CA GLY A 10 -13.63 4.45 -27.74
C GLY A 10 -13.11 3.06 -27.37
N LEU A 11 -12.02 2.96 -26.59
CA LEU A 11 -11.43 1.68 -26.19
C LEU A 11 -12.10 1.09 -24.95
N PRO A 12 -12.11 -0.25 -24.79
CA PRO A 12 -12.53 -0.88 -23.54
C PRO A 12 -11.60 -0.46 -22.39
N THR A 13 -12.20 -0.15 -21.25
CA THR A 13 -11.47 0.19 -20.03
C THR A 13 -10.68 -1.01 -19.52
N ILE A 14 -9.67 -0.72 -18.70
CA ILE A 14 -8.99 -1.70 -17.85
C ILE A 14 -9.37 -1.47 -16.38
N LEU A 15 -9.22 -2.50 -15.57
CA LEU A 15 -9.48 -2.44 -14.13
C LEU A 15 -8.17 -2.19 -13.37
N LYS A 16 -8.14 -1.16 -12.52
CA LYS A 16 -7.02 -0.88 -11.61
C LYS A 16 -7.50 -0.79 -10.16
N THR A 17 -6.59 -1.00 -9.22
CA THR A 17 -6.84 -0.91 -7.78
C THR A 17 -6.29 0.40 -7.23
N SER A 18 -7.10 1.11 -6.45
CA SER A 18 -6.66 2.29 -5.70
C SER A 18 -5.99 1.89 -4.40
N TRP A 19 -4.90 2.58 -4.07
CA TRP A 19 -4.17 2.43 -2.81
C TRP A 19 -4.19 3.73 -1.99
N LYS A 20 -5.10 4.66 -2.32
CA LYS A 20 -5.26 5.89 -1.55
C LYS A 20 -5.97 5.60 -0.23
N PRO A 21 -5.66 6.30 0.88
CA PRO A 21 -6.24 6.01 2.20
C PRO A 21 -7.76 5.97 2.26
N ARG A 22 -8.46 6.76 1.42
CA ARG A 22 -9.93 6.76 1.35
C ARG A 22 -10.52 5.63 0.52
N ASN A 23 -9.71 4.96 -0.32
CA ASN A 23 -10.16 3.90 -1.23
C ASN A 23 -9.17 2.72 -1.30
N PRO A 24 -8.58 2.24 -0.18
CA PRO A 24 -7.63 1.13 -0.22
C PRO A 24 -8.29 -0.12 -0.80
N GLY A 25 -7.64 -0.74 -1.79
CA GLY A 25 -8.12 -1.97 -2.40
C GLY A 25 -9.33 -1.80 -3.33
N ARG A 26 -9.91 -0.59 -3.45
CA ARG A 26 -11.10 -0.34 -4.26
C ARG A 26 -10.75 -0.24 -5.75
N ARG A 27 -11.44 -1.00 -6.60
CA ARG A 27 -11.15 -1.07 -8.03
C ARG A 27 -11.95 -0.05 -8.84
N PHE A 28 -11.34 0.45 -9.90
CA PHE A 28 -11.91 1.42 -10.83
C PHE A 28 -11.56 1.10 -12.28
N HIS A 29 -12.47 1.45 -13.18
CA HIS A 29 -12.28 1.43 -14.63
C HIS A 29 -11.48 2.67 -15.05
N CYS A 30 -10.44 2.49 -15.86
CA CYS A 30 -9.68 3.61 -16.42
C CYS A 30 -9.29 3.40 -17.89
N CYS A 31 -8.86 4.49 -18.52
CA CYS A 31 -8.34 4.45 -19.89
C CYS A 31 -7.11 3.52 -19.97
N PRO A 32 -7.02 2.68 -21.02
CA PRO A 32 -5.85 1.81 -21.22
C PRO A 32 -4.64 2.55 -21.82
N LYS A 33 -4.82 3.76 -22.34
CA LYS A 33 -3.73 4.51 -23.02
C LYS A 33 -2.72 5.06 -22.01
N PRO A 34 -1.42 5.16 -22.37
CA PRO A 34 -0.45 5.97 -21.64
C PRO A 34 -0.84 7.45 -21.72
N GLU A 35 -0.24 8.29 -20.86
CA GLU A 35 -0.49 9.73 -20.90
C GLU A 35 -0.08 10.34 -22.25
N PRO A 36 -0.86 11.26 -22.83
CA PRO A 36 -2.14 11.77 -22.31
C PRO A 36 -3.30 10.76 -22.46
N ASN A 37 -4.07 10.54 -21.39
CA ASN A 37 -5.21 9.62 -21.39
C ASN A 37 -6.50 10.25 -20.84
N CYS A 38 -7.59 9.46 -20.81
CA CYS A 38 -8.92 9.94 -20.37
C CYS A 38 -9.16 9.82 -18.86
N GLY A 39 -8.19 9.31 -18.11
CA GLY A 39 -8.24 9.12 -16.67
C GLY A 39 -9.15 7.98 -16.20
N ILE A 40 -9.72 8.18 -15.02
CA ILE A 40 -10.71 7.30 -14.40
C ILE A 40 -12.05 7.49 -15.12
N VAL A 41 -12.68 6.38 -15.48
CA VAL A 41 -13.99 6.36 -16.14
C VAL A 41 -15.10 6.12 -15.12
N ASP A 42 -14.94 5.12 -14.24
CA ASP A 42 -15.94 4.78 -13.21
C ASP A 42 -15.34 3.90 -12.10
N TRP A 43 -16.07 3.71 -11.00
CA TRP A 43 -15.75 2.73 -9.96
C TRP A 43 -16.36 1.36 -10.29
N TYR A 44 -15.58 0.29 -10.08
CA TYR A 44 -16.06 -1.08 -10.20
C TYR A 44 -16.67 -1.56 -8.90
N ASP A 45 -15.96 -1.33 -7.79
CA ASP A 45 -16.46 -1.66 -6.46
C ASP A 45 -17.34 -0.52 -5.92
N PRO A 46 -18.41 -0.84 -5.15
CA PRO A 46 -19.23 0.17 -4.49
C PRO A 46 -18.39 1.02 -3.52
N PRO A 47 -18.89 2.21 -3.10
CA PRO A 47 -18.21 3.00 -2.08
C PRO A 47 -18.01 2.18 -0.82
N MET A 48 -16.82 2.28 -0.23
CA MET A 48 -16.58 1.68 1.08
C MET A 48 -17.42 2.40 2.13
N CYS A 49 -17.89 1.67 3.14
CA CYS A 49 -18.62 2.29 4.24
C CYS A 49 -17.71 3.26 5.02
N GLU A 50 -18.32 4.30 5.58
CA GLU A 50 -17.60 5.35 6.31
C GLU A 50 -16.74 4.80 7.45
N ARG A 51 -17.25 3.78 8.15
CA ARG A 51 -16.51 3.08 9.21
C ARG A 51 -15.22 2.46 8.68
N SER A 52 -15.27 1.76 7.55
CA SER A 52 -14.07 1.16 6.95
C SER A 52 -13.06 2.23 6.51
N VAL A 53 -13.54 3.33 5.95
CA VAL A 53 -12.69 4.48 5.56
C VAL A 53 -12.00 5.11 6.78
N ALA A 54 -12.65 5.15 7.94
CA ALA A 54 -12.06 5.68 9.17
C ALA A 54 -11.10 4.70 9.87
N ILE A 55 -11.48 3.43 9.96
CA ILE A 55 -10.77 2.44 10.78
C ILE A 55 -9.57 1.83 10.06
N ILE A 56 -9.71 1.43 8.79
CA ILE A 56 -8.66 0.68 8.06
C ILE A 56 -7.35 1.47 7.98
N PRO A 57 -7.34 2.78 7.64
CA PRO A 57 -6.09 3.54 7.60
C PRO A 57 -5.39 3.62 8.96
N GLY A 58 -6.17 3.78 10.05
CA GLY A 58 -5.64 3.82 11.41
C GLY A 58 -4.95 2.51 11.79
N LEU A 59 -5.59 1.38 11.51
CA LEU A 59 -5.03 0.05 11.74
C LEU A 59 -3.76 -0.20 10.92
N LEU A 60 -3.78 0.11 9.62
CA LEU A 60 -2.62 -0.04 8.75
C LEU A 60 -1.43 0.80 9.23
N ASN A 61 -1.66 2.06 9.58
CA ASN A 61 -0.61 2.94 10.09
C ASN A 61 -0.01 2.43 11.40
N ASN A 62 -0.86 1.92 12.31
CA ASN A 62 -0.39 1.35 13.57
C ASN A 62 0.47 0.10 13.34
N MET A 63 0.03 -0.80 12.45
CA MET A 63 0.79 -1.99 12.09
C MET A 63 2.15 -1.64 11.47
N ASN A 64 2.20 -0.67 10.55
CA ASN A 64 3.46 -0.21 9.94
C ASN A 64 4.42 0.32 11.01
N ARG A 65 3.94 1.18 11.92
CA ARG A 65 4.74 1.71 13.04
C ARG A 65 5.31 0.62 13.94
N LEU A 66 4.49 -0.38 14.28
CA LEU A 66 4.92 -1.51 15.10
C LEU A 66 5.99 -2.35 14.38
N GLN A 67 5.83 -2.59 13.08
CA GLN A 67 6.81 -3.30 12.27
C GLN A 67 8.13 -2.52 12.14
N ASP A 68 8.08 -1.21 11.95
CA ASP A 68 9.25 -0.35 11.88
C ASP A 68 10.02 -0.34 13.20
N SER A 69 9.32 -0.18 14.32
CA SER A 69 9.92 -0.24 15.65
C SER A 69 10.57 -1.61 15.93
N SER A 70 9.89 -2.71 15.57
CA SER A 70 10.44 -4.06 15.69
C SER A 70 11.73 -4.22 14.86
N ARG A 71 11.73 -3.73 13.63
CA ARG A 71 12.91 -3.75 12.75
C ARG A 71 14.06 -2.93 13.33
N GLU A 72 13.79 -1.74 13.85
CA GLU A 72 14.79 -0.88 14.48
C GLU A 72 15.39 -1.56 15.72
N ASN A 73 14.55 -2.17 16.57
CA ASN A 73 15.01 -2.91 17.74
C ASN A 73 15.91 -4.09 17.36
N LEU A 74 15.58 -4.82 16.28
CA LEU A 74 16.42 -5.90 15.77
C LEU A 74 17.79 -5.37 15.31
N LEU A 75 17.84 -4.23 14.63
CA LEU A 75 19.10 -3.62 14.21
C LEU A 75 19.95 -3.15 15.40
N LYS A 76 19.31 -2.57 16.43
CA LYS A 76 19.96 -2.18 17.68
C LYS A 76 20.53 -3.39 18.42
N ALA A 77 19.75 -4.47 18.56
CA ALA A 77 20.19 -5.70 19.20
C ALA A 77 21.38 -6.34 18.45
N ARG A 78 21.32 -6.38 17.11
CA ARG A 78 22.43 -6.85 16.27
C ARG A 78 23.69 -6.02 16.45
N ARG A 79 23.57 -4.68 16.53
CA ARG A 79 24.70 -3.78 16.77
C ARG A 79 25.31 -4.00 18.14
N LEU A 80 24.48 -4.10 19.18
CA LEU A 80 24.95 -4.32 20.54
C LEU A 80 25.71 -5.65 20.63
N LYS A 81 25.16 -6.72 20.04
CA LYS A 81 25.84 -8.01 19.96
C LYS A 81 27.22 -7.92 19.29
N TRP A 82 27.31 -7.21 18.17
CA TRP A 82 28.60 -6.99 17.50
C TRP A 82 29.64 -6.30 18.39
N ILE A 83 29.21 -5.34 19.21
CA ILE A 83 30.10 -4.63 20.13
C ILE A 83 30.57 -5.59 21.23
N THR A 84 29.65 -6.32 21.86
CA THR A 84 30.01 -7.26 22.93
C THR A 84 30.93 -8.38 22.44
N ASP A 85 30.64 -8.93 21.25
CA ASP A 85 31.47 -9.98 20.66
C ASP A 85 32.89 -9.44 20.32
N ALA A 86 33.01 -8.16 19.92
CA ALA A 86 34.31 -7.53 19.62
C ALA A 86 35.11 -7.14 20.87
N ASP A 87 34.44 -6.79 21.97
CA ASP A 87 35.09 -6.49 23.25
C ASP A 87 35.68 -7.77 23.88
N ASP A 88 35.01 -8.92 23.75
CA ASP A 88 35.51 -10.23 24.23
C ASP A 88 36.76 -10.72 23.47
N ASP A 89 36.85 -10.41 22.17
CA ASP A 89 38.02 -10.70 21.33
C ASP A 89 39.24 -9.81 21.65
N TYR A 90 39.04 -8.65 22.29
CA TYR A 90 40.13 -7.73 22.68
C TYR A 90 40.70 -8.05 24.08
N VAL A 91 39.96 -8.78 24.91
CA VAL A 91 40.32 -9.11 26.29
C VAL A 91 41.05 -10.47 26.42
N ASN A 92 41.13 -11.26 25.33
CA ASN A 92 41.97 -12.48 25.23
C ASN A 92 43.18 -12.27 24.31
#